data_AF-A0A532E3Q3-F1
#
_entry.id   AF-A0A532E3Q3-F1
#
_cell.length_a   1.000
_cell.length_b   1.000
_cell.length_c   1.000
_cell.angle_alpha   90.00
_cell.angle_beta   90.00
_cell.angle_gamma   90.00
#
_symmetry.space_group_name_H-M   'P 1'
#
loop_
_entity.id
_entity.type
_entity.pdbx_description
1 polymer ?
#
loop_
_entity_poly.entity_id
_entity_poly.type
_entity_poly.pdbx_seq_one_letter_code
_entity_poly.pdbx_strand_id
1 'polypeptide(L)'
;MAKARISKSYQSWSMLVDEQELRRICDEMETSFKKINPTPCLTFQVLLSDSLTYSPKSIDELLKEENSRNRAITGIEITGGAVEARISVRIGLEAHGGSSVTVEGDDRQWVYVTLSAMEDRIKRLRQWHPKSRVWGTGAFIGGLACLIWVMFQATEKYPAQLLATAP
;
A
#
# COMPACT_ATOMS: atom_id res chain seq x y z
N MET A 1 5.44 -3.43 -34.78
CA MET A 1 4.03 -3.29 -34.33
C MET A 1 4.03 -2.49 -33.04
N ALA A 2 2.99 -1.68 -32.79
CA ALA A 2 2.91 -0.87 -31.57
C ALA A 2 2.33 -1.72 -30.43
N LYS A 3 3.12 -1.94 -29.37
CA LYS A 3 2.69 -2.66 -28.16
C LYS A 3 1.68 -1.83 -27.37
N ALA A 4 0.63 -2.48 -26.88
CA ALA A 4 -0.32 -1.89 -25.97
C ALA A 4 0.23 -1.96 -24.54
N ARG A 5 0.23 -0.85 -23.82
CA ARG A 5 0.68 -0.78 -22.43
C ARG A 5 -0.38 -0.06 -21.60
N ILE A 6 -0.83 -0.72 -20.53
CA ILE A 6 -1.76 -0.12 -19.57
C ILE A 6 -1.15 -0.26 -18.17
N SER A 7 -1.18 0.83 -17.42
CA SER A 7 -0.73 0.84 -16.03
C SER A 7 -1.77 1.49 -15.12
N LYS A 8 -1.93 0.95 -13.91
CA LYS A 8 -2.78 1.49 -12.86
C LYS A 8 -2.00 1.54 -11.55
N SER A 9 -2.16 2.62 -10.80
CA SER A 9 -1.50 2.83 -9.50
C SER A 9 -2.53 3.12 -8.40
N TYR A 10 -2.27 2.58 -7.22
CA TYR A 10 -3.11 2.64 -6.02
C TYR A 10 -2.27 3.22 -4.87
N GLN A 11 -2.23 4.55 -4.77
CA GLN A 11 -1.35 5.27 -3.82
C GLN A 11 -1.89 5.40 -2.39
N SER A 12 -3.17 5.08 -2.16
CA SER A 12 -3.83 5.34 -0.86
C SER A 12 -4.24 4.07 -0.12
N TRP A 13 -3.78 2.90 -0.57
CA TRP A 13 -4.20 1.61 -0.03
C TRP A 13 -3.04 1.04 0.79
N SER A 14 -3.28 0.80 2.07
CA SER A 14 -2.47 -0.16 2.81
C SER A 14 -2.96 -1.56 2.44
N MET A 15 -2.03 -2.42 2.06
CA MET A 15 -2.34 -3.80 1.69
C MET A 15 -1.77 -4.73 2.75
N LEU A 16 -2.61 -5.65 3.22
CA LEU A 16 -2.12 -6.80 3.95
C LEU A 16 -2.10 -7.96 2.97
N VAL A 17 -0.90 -8.48 2.73
CA VAL A 17 -0.69 -9.60 1.82
C VAL A 17 -0.46 -10.83 2.69
N ASP A 18 -1.35 -11.80 2.58
CA ASP A 18 -1.09 -13.13 3.10
C ASP A 18 -0.35 -13.98 2.05
N GLU A 19 0.21 -15.09 2.50
CA GLU A 19 0.85 -16.06 1.60
C GLU A 19 -0.11 -16.54 0.50
N GLN A 20 -1.37 -16.77 0.87
CA GLN A 20 -2.35 -17.37 -0.04
C GLN A 20 -2.69 -16.46 -1.22
N GLU A 21 -2.88 -15.16 -0.99
CA GLU A 21 -3.12 -14.17 -2.02
C GLU A 21 -1.89 -13.93 -2.88
N LEU A 22 -0.69 -13.98 -2.31
CA LEU A 22 0.55 -13.91 -3.07
C LEU A 22 0.66 -15.09 -4.06
N ARG A 23 0.37 -16.31 -3.59
CA ARG A 23 0.30 -17.52 -4.44
C ARG A 23 -0.76 -17.36 -5.53
N ARG A 24 -1.97 -16.90 -5.18
CA ARG A 24 -3.05 -16.64 -6.16
C ARG A 24 -2.67 -15.63 -7.23
N ILE A 25 -1.94 -14.57 -6.88
CA ILE A 25 -1.44 -13.59 -7.85
C ILE A 25 -0.45 -14.26 -8.81
N CYS A 26 0.46 -15.08 -8.29
CA CYS A 26 1.42 -15.83 -9.12
C CYS A 26 0.69 -16.79 -10.06
N ASP A 27 -0.26 -17.57 -9.56
CA ASP A 27 -1.05 -18.52 -10.35
C ASP A 27 -1.82 -17.82 -11.48
N GLU A 28 -2.40 -16.65 -11.19
CA GLU A 28 -3.12 -15.83 -12.17
C GLU A 28 -2.16 -15.26 -13.23
N MET A 29 -0.96 -14.85 -12.83
CA MET A 29 0.08 -14.34 -13.74
C MET A 29 0.57 -15.46 -14.66
N GLU A 30 0.86 -16.63 -14.11
CA GLU A 30 1.25 -17.80 -14.89
C GLU A 30 0.13 -18.23 -15.85
N THR A 31 -1.11 -18.28 -15.40
CA THR A 31 -2.26 -18.66 -16.23
C THR A 31 -2.47 -17.66 -17.38
N SER A 32 -2.31 -16.36 -17.11
CA SER A 32 -2.36 -15.31 -18.12
C SER A 32 -1.23 -15.45 -19.14
N PHE A 33 -0.02 -15.80 -18.69
CA PHE A 33 1.13 -15.99 -19.56
C PHE A 33 1.12 -17.30 -20.34
N LYS A 34 0.59 -18.41 -19.82
CA LYS A 34 0.53 -19.70 -20.51
C LYS A 34 -0.15 -19.62 -21.88
N LYS A 35 -1.03 -18.63 -22.09
CA LYS A 35 -1.68 -18.35 -23.38
C LYS A 35 -0.72 -17.79 -24.44
N ILE A 36 0.36 -17.13 -24.03
CA ILE A 36 1.35 -16.49 -24.91
C ILE A 36 2.65 -17.28 -24.93
N ASN A 37 3.12 -17.71 -23.75
CA ASN A 37 4.36 -18.46 -23.58
C ASN A 37 4.10 -19.71 -22.73
N PRO A 38 4.31 -20.93 -23.25
CA PRO A 38 4.05 -22.17 -22.53
C PRO A 38 4.91 -22.35 -21.27
N THR A 39 6.07 -21.67 -21.19
CA THR A 39 6.96 -21.70 -20.02
C THR A 39 7.11 -20.30 -19.43
N PRO A 40 6.12 -19.82 -18.65
CA PRO A 40 6.22 -18.51 -18.00
C PRO A 40 7.38 -18.49 -17.00
N CYS A 41 8.22 -17.47 -17.07
CA CYS A 41 9.23 -17.20 -16.07
C CYS A 41 8.81 -15.97 -15.26
N LEU A 42 8.54 -16.17 -13.97
CA LEU A 42 8.28 -15.10 -13.01
C LEU A 42 9.57 -14.75 -12.28
N THR A 43 9.84 -13.46 -12.15
CA THR A 43 10.94 -12.90 -11.37
C THR A 43 10.37 -12.15 -10.18
N PHE A 44 10.96 -12.35 -9.02
CA PHE A 44 10.56 -11.72 -7.78
C PHE A 44 11.60 -10.70 -7.34
N GLN A 45 11.13 -9.58 -6.82
CA GLN A 45 11.96 -8.54 -6.27
C GLN A 45 11.30 -8.00 -5.00
N VAL A 46 12.07 -7.94 -3.92
CA VAL A 46 11.60 -7.58 -2.59
C VAL A 46 12.30 -6.29 -2.20
N LEU A 47 11.50 -5.29 -1.87
CA LEU A 47 11.98 -4.03 -1.34
C LEU A 47 11.97 -4.11 0.19
N LEU A 48 13.11 -3.76 0.78
CA LEU A 48 13.33 -3.78 2.22
C LEU A 48 13.39 -2.34 2.77
N SER A 49 13.18 -2.19 4.08
CA SER A 49 13.18 -0.90 4.77
C SER A 49 14.53 -0.18 4.75
N ASP A 50 15.62 -0.93 4.62
CA ASP A 50 16.99 -0.42 4.48
C ASP A 50 17.34 0.06 3.07
N SER A 51 16.35 0.14 2.17
CA SER A 51 16.50 0.43 0.74
C SER A 51 17.31 -0.60 -0.04
N LEU A 52 17.65 -1.75 0.57
CA LEU A 52 18.20 -2.87 -0.17
C LEU A 52 17.10 -3.59 -0.93
N THR A 53 17.52 -4.32 -1.95
CA THR A 53 16.64 -5.10 -2.78
C THR A 53 17.11 -6.54 -2.82
N TYR A 54 16.18 -7.47 -2.63
CA TYR A 54 16.45 -8.90 -2.63
C TYR A 54 15.64 -9.57 -3.74
N SER A 55 16.25 -10.49 -4.49
CA SER A 55 15.62 -11.15 -5.64
C SER A 55 15.57 -12.66 -5.41
N PRO A 56 14.51 -13.17 -4.75
CA PRO A 56 14.34 -14.59 -4.55
C PRO A 56 14.05 -15.30 -5.88
N LYS A 57 14.47 -16.56 -5.99
CA LYS A 57 14.26 -17.38 -7.19
C LYS A 57 12.85 -17.96 -7.25
N SER A 58 12.19 -18.09 -6.10
CA SER A 58 10.84 -18.61 -6.01
C SER A 58 10.03 -17.93 -4.92
N ILE A 59 8.71 -18.08 -5.00
CA ILE A 59 7.80 -17.64 -3.94
C ILE A 59 8.09 -18.36 -2.61
N ASP A 60 8.48 -19.63 -2.63
CA ASP A 60 8.79 -20.37 -1.40
C ASP A 60 10.07 -19.85 -0.72
N GLU A 61 11.03 -19.33 -1.49
CA GLU A 61 12.21 -18.65 -0.94
C GLU A 61 11.81 -17.31 -0.30
N LEU A 62 10.96 -16.54 -0.98
CA LEU A 62 10.40 -15.29 -0.45
C LEU A 62 9.66 -15.50 0.89
N LEU A 63 8.85 -16.55 0.99
CA LEU A 63 8.05 -16.85 2.18
C LEU A 63 8.89 -17.35 3.36
N LYS A 64 10.12 -17.80 3.11
CA LYS A 64 11.08 -18.22 4.14
C LYS A 64 11.95 -17.07 4.64
N GLU A 65 11.96 -15.94 3.96
CA GLU A 65 12.76 -14.78 4.36
C GLU A 65 12.28 -14.23 5.71
N GLU A 66 13.23 -14.02 6.63
CA GLU A 66 12.93 -13.54 7.97
C GLU A 66 12.59 -12.04 7.95
N ASN A 67 11.34 -11.71 8.27
CA ASN A 67 10.85 -10.33 8.31
C ASN A 67 11.15 -9.68 9.68
N SER A 68 12.43 -9.41 9.95
CA SER A 68 12.87 -8.77 11.19
C SER A 68 12.58 -7.26 11.20
N ARG A 69 12.39 -6.67 12.39
CA ARG A 69 12.11 -5.21 12.53
C ARG A 69 13.13 -4.29 11.88
N ASN A 70 14.39 -4.72 11.80
CA ASN A 70 15.48 -3.90 11.24
C ASN A 70 15.57 -4.02 9.71
N ARG A 71 14.95 -5.05 9.13
CA ARG A 71 14.98 -5.37 7.70
C ARG A 71 13.58 -5.79 7.25
N ALA A 72 12.63 -4.91 7.49
CA ALA A 72 11.23 -5.19 7.23
C ALA A 72 10.96 -5.16 5.72
N ILE A 73 10.11 -6.06 5.23
CA ILE A 73 9.67 -6.04 3.84
C ILE A 73 8.68 -4.90 3.65
N THR A 74 9.02 -3.93 2.79
CA THR A 74 8.19 -2.75 2.50
C THR A 74 7.40 -2.89 1.20
N GLY A 75 7.86 -3.75 0.29
CA GLY A 75 7.14 -4.05 -0.94
C GLY A 75 7.65 -5.28 -1.67
N ILE A 76 6.81 -5.78 -2.56
CA ILE A 76 7.09 -6.95 -3.41
C ILE A 76 6.74 -6.57 -4.84
N GLU A 77 7.66 -6.80 -5.76
CA GLU A 77 7.46 -6.68 -7.19
C GLU A 77 7.59 -8.05 -7.84
N ILE A 78 6.56 -8.43 -8.59
CA ILE A 78 6.49 -9.67 -9.35
C ILE A 78 6.43 -9.29 -10.82
N THR A 79 7.44 -9.72 -11.57
CA THR A 79 7.52 -9.47 -13.01
C THR A 79 7.50 -10.78 -13.77
N GLY A 80 6.55 -10.93 -14.68
CA GLY A 80 6.61 -11.95 -15.73
C GLY A 80 6.96 -11.29 -17.06
N GLY A 81 7.85 -11.91 -17.82
CA GLY A 81 8.29 -11.36 -19.11
C GLY A 81 8.48 -12.44 -20.17
N ALA A 82 7.96 -12.16 -21.36
CA ALA A 82 8.26 -12.84 -22.60
C ALA A 82 8.66 -11.79 -23.66
N VAL A 83 9.16 -12.23 -24.81
CA VAL A 83 9.60 -11.33 -25.90
C VAL A 83 8.47 -10.37 -26.33
N GLU A 84 7.24 -10.85 -26.31
CA GLU A 84 6.06 -10.16 -26.85
C GLU A 84 5.17 -9.52 -25.76
N ALA A 85 5.30 -9.93 -24.50
CA ALA A 85 4.42 -9.49 -23.42
C ALA A 85 5.14 -9.37 -22.06
N ARG A 86 4.72 -8.42 -21.23
CA ARG A 86 5.25 -8.19 -19.89
C ARG A 86 4.11 -7.87 -18.92
N ILE A 87 4.16 -8.46 -17.73
CA ILE A 87 3.29 -8.12 -16.60
C ILE A 87 4.20 -7.77 -15.43
N SER A 88 3.99 -6.61 -14.82
CA SER A 88 4.66 -6.20 -13.58
C SER A 88 3.59 -5.81 -12.56
N VAL A 89 3.62 -6.48 -11.42
CA VAL A 89 2.75 -6.21 -10.28
C VAL A 89 3.64 -5.76 -9.13
N ARG A 90 3.43 -4.54 -8.66
CA ARG A 90 4.10 -3.99 -7.48
C ARG A 90 3.09 -3.87 -6.35
N ILE A 91 3.39 -4.47 -5.22
CA ILE A 91 2.58 -4.43 -4.02
C ILE A 91 3.40 -3.71 -2.95
N GLY A 92 2.90 -2.58 -2.46
CA GLY A 92 3.48 -1.91 -1.31
C GLY A 92 2.72 -2.31 -0.04
N LEU A 93 3.48 -2.72 0.98
CA LEU A 93 2.94 -3.20 2.26
C LEU A 93 2.79 -2.06 3.27
N GLU A 94 3.55 -0.98 3.11
CA GLU A 94 3.47 0.21 3.95
C GLU A 94 2.61 1.31 3.31
N ALA A 95 2.05 2.20 4.14
CA ALA A 95 1.19 3.31 3.71
C ALA A 95 1.83 4.29 2.69
N HIS A 96 3.16 4.23 2.51
CA HIS A 96 3.90 5.06 1.57
C HIS A 96 4.32 4.31 0.29
N GLY A 97 4.23 2.98 0.28
CA GLY A 97 4.46 2.16 -0.91
C GLY A 97 3.17 2.02 -1.70
N GLY A 98 2.93 2.89 -2.68
CA GLY A 98 1.80 2.70 -3.59
C GLY A 98 1.91 1.34 -4.31
N SER A 99 0.78 0.67 -4.51
CA SER A 99 0.74 -0.56 -5.30
C SER A 99 0.40 -0.24 -6.76
N SER A 100 0.90 -1.02 -7.72
CA SER A 100 0.62 -0.79 -9.14
C SER A 100 0.61 -2.09 -9.93
N VAL A 101 -0.11 -2.05 -11.06
CA VAL A 101 -0.09 -3.10 -12.08
C VAL A 101 0.25 -2.46 -13.39
N THR A 102 1.17 -3.07 -14.12
CA THR A 102 1.50 -2.73 -15.49
C THR A 102 1.39 -3.99 -16.33
N VAL A 103 0.62 -3.92 -17.42
CA VAL A 103 0.50 -4.99 -18.41
C VAL A 103 0.87 -4.41 -19.77
N GLU A 104 1.74 -5.11 -20.48
CA GLU A 104 2.21 -4.77 -21.82
C GLU A 104 2.14 -6.00 -22.72
N GLY A 105 1.67 -5.83 -23.95
CA GLY A 105 1.58 -6.91 -24.92
C GLY A 105 1.15 -6.45 -26.31
N ASP A 106 1.31 -7.32 -27.31
CA ASP A 106 0.90 -7.04 -28.69
C ASP A 106 -0.63 -7.13 -28.87
N ASP A 107 -1.31 -8.06 -28.16
CA ASP A 107 -2.76 -8.18 -28.17
C ASP A 107 -3.43 -7.30 -27.10
N ARG A 108 -4.16 -6.28 -27.56
CA ARG A 108 -4.95 -5.37 -26.71
C ARG A 108 -5.98 -6.11 -25.88
N GLN A 109 -6.68 -7.09 -26.44
CA GLN A 109 -7.74 -7.80 -25.73
C GLN A 109 -7.16 -8.59 -24.56
N TRP A 110 -6.05 -9.30 -24.78
CA TRP A 110 -5.30 -9.95 -23.72
C TRP A 110 -4.86 -8.95 -22.64
N VAL A 111 -4.26 -7.80 -23.02
CA VAL A 111 -3.84 -6.76 -22.07
C VAL A 111 -4.98 -6.29 -21.17
N TYR A 112 -6.17 -6.03 -21.73
CA TYR A 112 -7.32 -5.59 -20.96
C TYR A 112 -7.85 -6.66 -20.01
N VAL A 113 -7.98 -7.91 -20.47
CA VAL A 113 -8.47 -9.02 -19.66
C VAL A 113 -7.53 -9.30 -18.49
N THR A 114 -6.23 -9.37 -18.78
CA THR A 114 -5.20 -9.62 -17.76
C THR A 114 -5.12 -8.48 -16.76
N LEU A 115 -5.18 -7.22 -17.21
CA LEU A 115 -5.23 -6.07 -16.30
C LEU A 115 -6.45 -6.14 -15.38
N SER A 116 -7.63 -6.45 -15.91
CA SER A 116 -8.86 -6.55 -15.10
C SER A 116 -8.75 -7.65 -14.05
N ALA A 117 -8.23 -8.83 -14.43
CA ALA A 117 -8.04 -9.94 -13.50
C ALA A 117 -7.05 -9.56 -12.36
N MET A 118 -5.92 -8.95 -12.71
CA MET A 118 -4.92 -8.50 -11.72
C MET A 118 -5.47 -7.40 -10.81
N GLU A 119 -6.21 -6.45 -11.37
CA GLU A 119 -6.86 -5.38 -10.61
C GLU A 119 -7.85 -5.94 -9.60
N ASP A 120 -8.65 -6.93 -9.97
CA ASP A 120 -9.60 -7.57 -9.06
C ASP A 120 -8.90 -8.31 -7.92
N ARG A 121 -7.73 -8.93 -8.18
CA ARG A 121 -6.90 -9.53 -7.12
C ARG A 121 -6.37 -8.47 -6.15
N ILE A 122 -5.81 -7.39 -6.68
CA ILE A 122 -5.24 -6.32 -5.85
C ILE A 122 -6.30 -5.58 -5.04
N LYS A 123 -7.52 -5.43 -5.59
CA LYS A 123 -8.65 -4.90 -4.83
C LYS A 123 -9.03 -5.76 -3.62
N ARG A 124 -8.81 -7.08 -3.68
CA ARG A 124 -9.07 -7.98 -2.54
C ARG A 124 -8.04 -7.86 -1.43
N LEU A 125 -6.81 -7.48 -1.78
CA LEU A 125 -5.74 -7.17 -0.81
C LEU A 125 -5.99 -5.89 -0.02
N ARG A 126 -6.95 -5.06 -0.47
CA ARG A 126 -7.28 -3.80 0.17
C ARG A 126 -7.93 -4.07 1.52
N GLN A 127 -7.21 -3.78 2.60
CA GLN A 127 -7.82 -3.65 3.91
C GLN A 127 -8.30 -2.21 4.11
N TRP A 128 -9.54 -2.07 4.60
CA TRP A 128 -10.06 -0.77 4.99
C TRP A 128 -9.50 -0.43 6.38
N HIS A 129 -8.38 0.30 6.42
CA HIS A 129 -8.05 1.04 7.62
C HIS A 129 -8.85 2.35 7.60
N PRO A 130 -9.72 2.61 8.59
CA PRO A 130 -10.18 3.97 8.79
C PRO A 130 -8.92 4.80 9.00
N LYS A 131 -8.68 5.78 8.12
CA LYS A 131 -7.71 6.84 8.41
C LYS A 131 -8.06 7.29 9.83
N SER A 132 -7.21 7.02 10.82
CA SER A 132 -7.34 7.55 12.17
C SER A 132 -7.08 9.05 12.06
N ARG A 133 -8.05 9.73 11.47
CA ARG A 133 -8.04 11.14 11.15
C ARG A 133 -8.39 11.85 12.44
N VAL A 134 -7.37 12.00 13.28
CA VAL A 134 -7.17 13.15 14.17
C VAL A 134 -8.44 13.56 14.94
N TRP A 135 -8.99 12.67 15.77
CA TRP A 135 -9.92 13.09 16.83
C TRP A 135 -9.21 13.77 18.01
N GLY A 136 -7.88 13.65 18.08
CA GLY A 136 -7.08 14.19 19.18
C GLY A 136 -6.92 15.72 19.18
N THR A 137 -6.82 16.39 18.03
CA THR A 137 -6.57 17.85 18.05
C THR A 137 -7.83 18.68 18.23
N GLY A 138 -9.00 18.20 17.76
CA GLY A 138 -10.28 18.90 17.96
C GLY A 138 -10.72 18.93 19.43
N ALA A 139 -10.52 17.83 20.15
CA ALA A 139 -10.87 17.74 21.57
C ALA A 139 -9.97 18.63 22.46
N PHE A 140 -8.68 18.76 22.12
CA PHE A 140 -7.76 19.63 22.85
C PHE A 140 -8.04 21.12 22.63
N ILE A 141 -8.37 21.56 21.40
CA ILE A 141 -8.70 22.96 21.13
C ILE A 141 -10.04 23.35 21.77
N GLY A 142 -11.04 22.46 21.73
CA GLY A 142 -12.34 22.68 22.37
C GLY A 142 -12.24 22.81 23.89
N GLY A 143 -11.43 21.95 24.54
CA GLY A 143 -11.21 22.01 25.99
C GLY A 143 -10.51 23.30 26.44
N LEU A 144 -9.52 23.77 25.66
CA LEU A 144 -8.75 24.99 25.99
C LEU A 144 -9.60 26.26 25.81
N ALA A 145 -10.43 26.32 24.77
CA ALA A 145 -11.38 27.42 24.58
C ALA A 145 -12.41 27.50 25.72
N CYS A 146 -12.86 26.35 26.23
CA CYS A 146 -13.81 26.31 27.34
C CYS A 146 -13.17 26.82 28.65
N LEU A 147 -11.92 26.45 28.93
CA LEU A 147 -11.18 26.97 30.09
C LEU A 147 -10.93 28.48 30.01
N ILE A 148 -10.59 29.00 28.83
CA ILE A 148 -10.43 30.44 28.60
C ILE A 148 -11.75 31.16 28.85
N TRP A 149 -12.88 30.62 28.38
CA TRP A 149 -14.19 31.23 28.59
C TRP A 149 -14.63 31.21 30.07
N VAL A 150 -14.36 30.12 30.79
CA VAL A 150 -14.63 30.03 32.24
C VAL A 150 -13.76 31.02 33.03
N MET A 151 -12.48 31.16 32.67
CA MET A 151 -11.60 32.17 33.30
C MET A 151 -12.10 33.59 33.03
N PHE A 152 -12.55 33.89 31.81
CA PHE A 152 -13.09 35.20 31.45
C PHE A 152 -14.38 35.53 32.25
N GLN A 153 -15.29 34.56 32.36
CA GLN A 153 -16.51 34.67 33.19
C GLN A 153 -16.18 34.86 34.68
N ALA A 154 -15.15 34.18 35.19
CA ALA A 154 -14.71 34.32 36.57
C ALA A 154 -14.12 35.72 36.84
N THR A 155 -13.36 36.28 35.90
CA THR A 155 -12.80 37.64 36.02
C THR A 155 -13.87 38.73 35.99
N GLU A 156 -14.95 38.57 35.21
CA GLU A 156 -16.07 39.51 35.22
C GLU A 156 -16.89 39.47 36.52
N LYS A 157 -17.10 38.27 37.09
CA LYS A 157 -17.92 38.12 38.30
C LYS A 157 -17.19 38.44 39.60
N TYR A 158 -15.86 38.29 39.67
CA TYR A 158 -15.10 38.41 40.92
C TYR A 158 -13.81 39.25 40.77
N PRO A 159 -13.88 40.52 40.35
CA PRO A 159 -12.67 41.34 40.14
C PRO A 159 -11.89 41.61 41.43
N ALA A 160 -12.56 41.61 42.60
CA ALA A 160 -11.95 41.99 43.87
C ALA A 160 -11.09 40.90 44.53
N GLN A 161 -11.26 39.63 44.18
CA GLN A 161 -10.53 38.52 44.83
C GLN A 161 -9.19 38.20 44.15
N LEU A 162 -9.03 38.56 42.88
CA LEU A 162 -7.77 38.36 42.13
C LEU A 162 -6.69 39.41 42.46
N LEU A 163 -7.09 40.55 43.02
CA LEU A 163 -6.17 41.59 43.51
C LEU A 163 -5.58 41.31 44.91
N ALA A 164 -6.14 40.33 45.65
CA ALA A 164 -5.72 40.01 47.01
C ALA A 164 -4.68 38.88 47.10
N THR A 165 -4.33 38.24 45.98
CA THR A 165 -3.41 37.09 45.93
C THR A 165 -2.16 37.31 45.06
N ALA A 166 -1.95 38.52 44.56
CA ALA A 166 -0.68 38.92 43.95
C ALA A 166 0.26 39.44 45.07
N PRO A 167 1.41 38.80 45.34
CA PRO A 167 2.41 39.34 46.26
C PRO A 167 3.13 40.57 45.69
#